data_AF-D5GCW7-F1
#
_entry.id   AF-D5GCW7-F1
#
_cell.length_a   1.000
_cell.length_b   1.000
_cell.length_c   1.000
_cell.angle_alpha   90.00
_cell.angle_beta   90.00
_cell.angle_gamma   90.00
#
_symmetry.space_group_name_H-M   'P 1'
#
loop_
_entity.id
_entity.type
_entity.pdbx_description
1 polymer ?
#
loop_
_entity_poly.entity_id
_entity_poly.type
_entity_poly.pdbx_seq_one_letter_code
_entity_poly.pdbx_strand_id
1 'polypeptide(L)' 'MKQSLNICDHVGELGLECPIDRGRVTLTQVVDVPKFIPPGKYTLKCNVTIAGVRPITCLTGTIAFGG' A
#
# COMPACT_ATOMS: atom_id res chain seq x y z
N MET A 1 -6.77 -8.81 -11.67
CA MET A 1 -7.01 -9.22 -10.27
C MET A 1 -7.17 -7.95 -9.43
N LYS A 2 -8.25 -7.83 -8.65
CA LYS A 2 -8.50 -6.69 -7.76
C LYS A 2 -8.64 -7.25 -6.35
N GLN A 3 -7.83 -6.76 -5.42
CA GLN A 3 -7.90 -7.11 -4.02
C GLN A 3 -8.19 -5.85 -3.22
N SER A 4 -8.94 -6.01 -2.13
CA SER A 4 -9.27 -4.94 -1.19
C SER A 4 -8.74 -5.34 0.17
N LEU A 5 -8.11 -4.39 0.85
CA LEU A 5 -7.54 -4.54 2.18
C LEU A 5 -8.04 -3.37 3.02
N ASN A 6 -8.36 -3.62 4.28
CA ASN A 6 -8.57 -2.56 5.25
C ASN A 6 -7.22 -2.21 5.88
N ILE A 7 -6.71 -1.02 5.59
CA ILE A 7 -5.41 -0.59 6.13
C ILE A 7 -5.44 -0.51 7.65
N CYS A 8 -6.58 -0.16 8.27
CA CYS A 8 -6.69 -0.02 9.72
C CYS A 8 -6.44 -1.32 10.48
N ASP A 9 -6.57 -2.47 9.83
CA ASP A 9 -6.26 -3.76 10.45
C ASP A 9 -4.74 -4.00 10.53
N HIS A 10 -3.94 -3.24 9.77
CA HIS A 10 -2.49 -3.39 9.63
C HIS A 10 -1.69 -2.14 10.05
N VAL A 11 -2.32 -0.98 10.28
CA VAL A 11 -1.60 0.25 10.64
C VAL A 11 -0.76 0.13 11.91
N GLY A 12 -1.10 -0.79 12.81
CA GLY A 12 -0.32 -1.07 14.02
C GLY A 12 1.09 -1.56 13.69
N GLU A 13 1.27 -2.31 12.61
CA GLU A 13 2.59 -2.73 12.10
C GLU A 13 3.44 -1.53 11.65
N LEU A 14 2.76 -0.42 11.30
CA LEU A 14 3.38 0.83 10.89
C LEU A 14 3.65 1.79 12.05
N GLY A 15 3.32 1.40 13.29
CA GLY A 15 3.39 2.27 14.47
C GLY A 15 2.33 3.38 14.47
N LEU A 16 1.23 3.18 13.74
CA LEU A 16 0.10 4.10 13.68
C LEU A 16 -1.13 3.46 14.33
N GLU A 17 -2.00 4.31 14.86
CA GLU A 17 -3.30 3.88 15.40
C GLU A 17 -4.42 4.45 14.54
N CYS A 18 -5.49 3.68 14.35
CA CYS A 18 -6.73 4.20 13.76
C CYS A 18 -7.64 4.74 14.88
N PRO A 19 -8.33 5.88 14.67
CA PRO A 19 -8.30 6.71 13.48
C PRO A 19 -6.98 7.51 13.35
N ILE A 20 -6.43 7.56 12.14
CA ILE A 20 -5.19 8.32 11.88
C ILE A 20 -5.50 9.82 11.90
N ASP A 21 -4.80 10.56 12.75
CA ASP A 21 -4.95 12.00 12.85
C ASP A 21 -4.42 12.75 11.61
N ARG A 22 -5.04 13.90 11.34
CA ARG A 22 -4.58 14.79 10.28
C ARG A 22 -3.25 15.43 10.70
N GLY A 23 -2.25 15.36 9.83
CA GLY A 23 -0.96 15.98 10.08
C GLY A 23 0.10 15.46 9.13
N ARG A 24 1.36 15.88 9.35
CA ARG A 24 2.50 15.28 8.66
C ARG A 24 2.92 14.01 9.40
N VAL A 25 2.91 12.90 8.69
CA VAL A 25 3.41 11.62 9.18
C VAL A 25 4.62 11.24 8.34
N THR A 26 5.71 10.84 8.98
CA THR A 26 6.88 10.27 8.30
C THR A 26 6.94 8.79 8.63
N LEU A 27 6.91 7.93 7.61
CA LEU A 27 6.89 6.48 7.75
C LEU A 27 8.14 5.89 7.12
N THR A 28 8.76 4.93 7.80
CA THR A 28 9.86 4.14 7.27
C THR A 28 9.54 2.68 7.55
N GLN A 29 9.51 1.87 6.48
CA GLN A 29 9.18 0.45 6.54
C GLN A 29 10.14 -0.32 5.65
N VAL A 30 10.63 -1.43 6.17
CA VAL A 30 11.51 -2.36 5.45
C VAL A 30 10.70 -3.60 5.15
N VAL A 31 10.60 -3.95 3.87
CA VAL A 31 9.87 -5.14 3.42
C VAL A 31 10.79 -6.03 2.61
N ASP A 32 10.74 -7.32 2.90
CA ASP A 32 11.47 -8.33 2.13
C ASP A 32 10.62 -8.80 0.95
N VAL A 33 11.17 -8.64 -0.26
CA VAL A 33 10.51 -9.11 -1.48
C VAL A 33 10.89 -10.58 -1.72
N PRO A 34 9.90 -11.49 -1.90
CA PRO A 34 10.19 -12.90 -2.14
C PRO A 34 11.08 -13.13 -3.37
N LYS A 35 12.02 -14.08 -3.27
CA LYS A 35 12.97 -14.39 -4.36
C LYS A 35 12.38 -15.16 -5.55
N PHE A 36 11.16 -15.68 -5.42
CA PHE A 36 10.52 -16.53 -6.43
C PHE A 36 9.44 -15.78 -7.24
N ILE A 37 9.55 -14.46 -7.36
CA ILE A 37 8.64 -13.70 -8.23
C ILE A 37 8.97 -14.05 -9.69
N PRO A 38 8.00 -14.52 -10.48
CA PRO A 38 8.24 -14.82 -11.89
C PRO A 38 8.76 -13.60 -12.65
N PRO A 39 9.62 -13.79 -13.66
CA PRO A 39 10.09 -12.69 -14.49
C PRO A 39 8.91 -12.08 -15.25
N GLY A 40 8.91 -10.76 -15.39
CA GLY A 40 7.85 -10.05 -16.08
C GLY A 40 7.64 -8.61 -15.60
N LYS A 41 6.73 -7.92 -16.27
CA LYS A 41 6.35 -6.53 -15.97
C LYS A 41 5.03 -6.52 -15.20
N TYR A 42 5.08 -5.96 -13.99
CA TYR A 42 3.95 -5.87 -13.08
C TYR A 42 3.55 -4.41 -12.91
N THR A 43 2.30 -4.10 -13.23
CA THR A 43 1.71 -2.78 -13.01
C THR A 43 0.71 -2.86 -11.87
N LEU A 44 0.98 -2.12 -10.80
CA LEU A 44 0.14 -2.01 -9.62
C LEU A 44 -0.65 -0.70 -9.67
N LYS A 45 -1.92 -0.78 -9.31
CA LYS A 45 -2.82 0.36 -9.12
C LYS A 45 -3.54 0.20 -7.80
N CYS A 46 -3.32 1.12 -6.88
CA CYS A 46 -3.87 1.09 -5.52
C CYS A 46 -4.68 2.36 -5.27
N ASN A 47 -5.98 2.21 -5.03
CA ASN A 47 -6.86 3.33 -4.66
C ASN A 47 -7.16 3.25 -3.17
N VAL A 48 -6.91 4.32 -2.44
CA VAL A 48 -7.15 4.40 -0.98
C VAL A 48 -8.37 5.28 -0.74
N THR A 49 -9.32 4.77 0.04
CA THR A 49 -10.61 5.43 0.33
C THR A 49 -10.93 5.33 1.82
N ILE A 50 -11.55 6.37 2.39
CA ILE A 50 -12.16 6.30 3.73
C ILE A 50 -13.66 5.98 3.57
N ALA A 51 -14.19 5.12 4.43
CA ALA A 51 -15.62 4.79 4.43
C ALA A 51 -16.48 6.06 4.58
N GLY A 52 -17.46 6.22 3.69
CA GLY A 52 -18.35 7.39 3.67
C GLY A 52 -17.73 8.68 3.10
N VAL A 53 -16.50 8.65 2.59
CA VAL A 53 -15.77 9.81 2.07
C VAL A 53 -15.25 9.56 0.64
N ARG A 54 -14.81 10.62 -0.02
CA ARG A 54 -14.12 10.60 -1.33
C ARG A 54 -12.77 9.88 -1.26
N PRO A 55 -12.19 9.48 -2.42
CA PRO A 55 -10.85 8.89 -2.48
C PRO A 55 -9.81 9.78 -1.81
N ILE A 56 -8.93 9.20 -0.99
CA ILE A 56 -7.83 9.90 -0.35
C ILE A 56 -6.70 10.11 -1.37
N THR A 57 -6.27 9.01 -1.98
CA THR A 57 -5.12 8.98 -2.88
C THR A 57 -5.18 7.77 -3.81
N CYS A 58 -4.45 7.85 -4.91
CA CYS A 58 -4.23 6.77 -5.86
C CYS A 58 -2.73 6.63 -6.11
N LEU A 59 -2.21 5.41 -5.98
CA LEU A 59 -0.83 5.06 -6.25
C LEU A 59 -0.80 4.14 -7.47
N THR A 60 0.03 4.48 -8.45
CA THR A 60 0.29 3.62 -9.61
C THR A 60 1.79 3.44 -9.74
N GLY A 61 2.22 2.18 -9.84
CA GLY A 61 3.63 1.81 -9.96
C GLY A 61 3.80 0.71 -10.99
N THR A 62 4.94 0.68 -11.65
CA THR A 62 5.31 -0.38 -12.57
C THR A 62 6.70 -0.87 -12.24
N ILE A 63 6.86 -2.18 -12.11
CA ILE A 63 8.13 -2.83 -11.80
C ILE A 63 8.36 -3.98 -12.79
N ALA A 64 9.62 -4.24 -13.14
CA ALA A 64 10.02 -5.38 -13.95
C ALA A 64 10.96 -6.27 -13.12
N PHE A 65 10.64 -7.56 -13.05
CA PHE A 65 11.48 -8.57 -12.39
C PHE A 65 12.18 -9.44 -13.44
N GLY A 66 13.44 -9.81 -13.19
CA GLY A 66 14.22 -10.74 -14.04
C GLY A 66 14.93 -10.12 -15.24
N GLY A 67 15.58 -8.96 -15.05
CA GLY A 67 16.49 -8.38 -16.04
C GLY A 67 17.85 -9.06 -16.08
#